data_AF-A0A937N5K9-F1
#
_entry.id   AF-A0A937N5K9-F1
#
_cell.length_a   1.000
_cell.length_b   1.000
_cell.length_c   1.000
_cell.angle_alpha   90.00
_cell.angle_beta   90.00
_cell.angle_gamma   90.00
#
_symmetry.space_group_name_H-M   'P 1'
#
loop_
_entity.id
_entity.type
_entity.pdbx_description
1 polymer ?
#
loop_
_entity_poly.entity_id
_entity_poly.type
_entity_poly.pdbx_seq_one_letter_code
_entity_poly.pdbx_strand_id
1 'polypeptide(L)'
;VETKKRDAYNPTRPAVHAVSVGDREIFLVNALYKGVLHYRDGHWAREAEEIPPGSRVSVAGDKHIVVIAAHGKEADLSTSPGVVEGKGAVELRVWHRLADGQWEGPATVAAEPIPLASPDNRWYARPGFVVQPYAPPNFVPVAWTCGRNWVKVLRVPVAE
;
A
#
# COMPACT_ATOMS: atom_id res chain seq x y z
N VAL A 1 4.36 -45.32 4.10
CA VAL A 1 4.32 -44.29 3.04
C VAL A 1 3.83 -43.02 3.68
N GLU A 2 4.74 -42.09 3.95
CA GLU A 2 4.43 -40.83 4.63
C GLU A 2 3.78 -39.88 3.62
N THR A 3 2.50 -39.59 3.80
CA THR A 3 1.76 -38.67 2.93
C THR A 3 2.24 -37.25 3.20
N LYS A 4 3.07 -36.71 2.31
CA LYS A 4 3.38 -35.27 2.27
C LYS A 4 2.06 -34.50 2.35
N LYS A 5 1.86 -33.73 3.43
CA LYS A 5 0.79 -32.72 3.51
C LYS A 5 0.91 -31.87 2.26
N ARG A 6 -0.09 -31.93 1.38
CA ARG A 6 -0.21 -30.97 0.28
C ARG A 6 -0.23 -29.58 0.91
N ASP A 7 0.67 -28.70 0.47
CA ASP A 7 0.58 -27.28 0.79
C ASP A 7 -0.84 -26.83 0.48
N ALA A 8 -1.54 -26.34 1.51
CA ALA A 8 -2.91 -25.90 1.35
C ALA A 8 -2.94 -24.82 0.27
N TYR A 9 -3.66 -25.07 -0.83
CA TYR A 9 -3.94 -24.06 -1.83
C TYR A 9 -4.54 -22.86 -1.12
N ASN A 10 -3.80 -21.76 -1.03
CA ASN A 10 -4.30 -20.51 -0.49
C ASN A 10 -5.10 -19.84 -1.61
N PRO A 11 -6.45 -19.90 -1.60
CA PRO A 11 -7.30 -19.50 -2.72
C PRO A 11 -7.35 -17.99 -2.93
N THR A 12 -6.50 -17.25 -2.23
CA THR A 12 -6.61 -15.80 -2.18
C THR A 12 -5.59 -15.17 -3.06
N ARG A 13 -6.08 -14.22 -3.87
CA ARG A 13 -5.25 -13.35 -4.69
C ARG A 13 -4.05 -12.89 -3.85
N PRO A 14 -2.82 -12.93 -4.41
CA PRO A 14 -1.67 -12.39 -3.71
C PRO A 14 -2.04 -10.99 -3.23
N ALA A 15 -1.76 -10.69 -1.96
CA ALA A 15 -2.07 -9.40 -1.38
C ALA A 15 -1.06 -8.34 -1.87
N VAL A 16 -0.96 -8.21 -3.18
CA VAL A 16 -0.04 -7.34 -3.89
C VAL A 16 -0.80 -6.23 -4.58
N HIS A 17 -0.16 -5.07 -4.70
CA HIS A 17 -0.58 -4.00 -5.58
C HIS A 17 0.59 -3.68 -6.49
N ALA A 18 0.36 -3.66 -7.79
CA ALA A 18 1.41 -3.43 -8.76
C ALA A 18 0.96 -2.43 -9.83
N VAL A 19 1.92 -1.66 -10.33
CA VAL A 19 1.76 -0.72 -11.43
C VAL A 19 2.92 -0.86 -12.40
N SER A 20 2.68 -0.55 -13.66
CA SER A 20 3.71 -0.48 -14.68
C SER A 20 3.97 0.96 -15.07
N VAL A 21 5.23 1.29 -15.33
CA VAL A 21 5.63 2.59 -15.90
C VAL A 21 6.29 2.32 -17.25
N GLY A 22 5.75 2.94 -18.29
CA GLY A 22 6.15 2.68 -19.67
C GLY A 22 6.04 1.19 -20.03
N ASP A 23 7.00 0.70 -20.81
CA ASP A 23 7.08 -0.67 -21.31
C ASP A 23 8.03 -1.57 -20.50
N ARG A 24 8.70 -1.05 -19.47
CA ARG A 24 9.90 -1.71 -18.89
C ARG A 24 9.97 -1.76 -17.38
N GLU A 25 9.24 -0.91 -16.67
CA GLU A 25 9.32 -0.82 -15.21
C GLU A 25 8.05 -1.34 -14.55
N ILE A 26 8.19 -2.11 -13.47
CA ILE A 26 7.07 -2.58 -12.64
C ILE A 26 7.39 -2.28 -11.19
N PHE A 27 6.46 -1.62 -10.50
CA PHE A 27 6.54 -1.36 -9.06
C PHE A 27 5.49 -2.19 -8.35
N LEU A 28 5.87 -2.87 -7.27
CA LEU A 28 5.01 -3.77 -6.52
C LEU A 28 5.17 -3.56 -5.01
N VAL A 29 4.04 -3.43 -4.32
CA VAL A 29 3.95 -3.46 -2.85
C VAL A 29 3.12 -4.66 -2.40
N ASN A 30 3.35 -5.15 -1.18
CA ASN A 30 2.75 -6.38 -0.66
C ASN A 30 2.23 -6.18 0.78
N ALA A 31 1.17 -6.88 1.15
CA ALA A 31 0.65 -6.96 2.50
C ALA A 31 1.57 -7.68 3.52
N LEU A 32 2.57 -8.44 3.05
CA LEU A 32 3.38 -9.32 3.91
C LEU A 32 4.78 -8.77 4.21
N TYR A 33 5.32 -7.90 3.37
CA TYR A 33 6.70 -7.43 3.48
C TYR A 33 6.78 -5.92 3.27
N LYS A 34 7.75 -5.29 3.93
CA LYS A 34 8.06 -3.87 3.76
C LYS A 34 8.72 -3.58 2.42
N GLY A 35 8.69 -2.32 2.01
CA GLY A 35 9.35 -1.81 0.82
C GLY A 35 8.61 -2.02 -0.49
N VAL A 36 9.20 -1.48 -1.54
CA VAL A 36 8.72 -1.56 -2.92
C VAL A 36 9.65 -2.48 -3.70
N LEU A 37 9.10 -3.48 -4.36
CA LEU A 37 9.83 -4.25 -5.36
C LEU A 37 9.75 -3.52 -6.69
N HIS A 38 10.91 -3.21 -7.26
CA HIS A 38 11.05 -2.54 -8.53
C HIS A 38 11.72 -3.48 -9.52
N TYR A 39 11.00 -3.81 -10.59
CA TYR A 39 11.55 -4.52 -11.74
C TYR A 39 12.00 -3.54 -12.80
N ARG A 40 13.24 -3.68 -13.25
CA ARG A 40 13.81 -2.90 -14.36
C ARG A 40 14.95 -3.69 -14.99
N ASP A 41 15.09 -3.58 -16.31
CA ASP A 41 16.21 -4.15 -17.07
C ASP A 41 16.44 -5.66 -16.83
N GLY A 42 15.37 -6.42 -16.57
CA GLY A 42 15.47 -7.86 -16.33
C GLY A 42 15.66 -8.26 -14.86
N HIS A 43 15.81 -7.29 -13.94
CA HIS A 43 16.16 -7.55 -12.55
C HIS A 43 15.15 -6.96 -11.58
N TRP A 44 15.01 -7.61 -10.43
CA TRP A 44 14.24 -7.10 -9.28
C TRP A 44 15.18 -6.48 -8.25
N ALA A 45 14.86 -5.28 -7.80
CA ALA A 45 15.49 -4.63 -6.66
C ALA A 45 14.43 -4.28 -5.60
N ARG A 46 14.87 -4.09 -4.35
CA ARG A 46 14.04 -3.56 -3.28
C ARG A 46 14.41 -2.11 -3.03
N GLU A 47 13.41 -1.24 -2.98
CA GLU A 47 13.54 0.18 -2.68
C GLU A 47 12.65 0.55 -1.47
N ALA A 48 12.91 1.72 -0.86
CA ALA A 48 12.08 2.34 0.18
C ALA A 48 11.63 1.37 1.31
N GLU A 49 12.59 0.71 1.97
CA GLU A 49 12.34 -0.34 2.97
C GLU A 49 11.53 0.10 4.20
N GLU A 50 11.37 1.40 4.41
CA GLU A 50 10.52 1.99 5.44
C GLU A 50 9.03 1.91 5.12
N ILE A 51 8.65 1.73 3.85
CA ILE A 51 7.25 1.59 3.43
C ILE A 51 6.66 0.34 4.09
N PRO A 52 5.58 0.45 4.87
CA PRO A 52 5.04 -0.67 5.61
C PRO A 52 4.27 -1.63 4.69
N PRO A 53 4.06 -2.88 5.13
CA PRO A 53 3.24 -3.83 4.40
C PRO A 53 1.79 -3.34 4.31
N GLY A 54 1.10 -3.71 3.24
CA GLY A 54 -0.32 -3.39 3.04
C GLY A 54 -0.54 -2.00 2.46
N SER A 55 0.52 -1.34 2.02
CA SER A 55 0.47 -0.12 1.23
C SER A 55 -0.14 -0.35 -0.16
N ARG A 56 -0.47 0.75 -0.84
CA ARG A 56 -0.96 0.79 -2.22
C ARG A 56 -0.07 1.70 -3.04
N VAL A 57 0.21 1.31 -4.27
CA VAL A 57 1.06 2.06 -5.20
C VAL A 57 0.25 2.60 -6.38
N SER A 58 0.53 3.83 -6.81
CA SER A 58 -0.08 4.51 -7.95
C SER A 58 1.01 5.09 -8.84
N VAL A 59 0.71 5.22 -10.12
CA VAL A 59 1.43 6.11 -11.05
C VAL A 59 0.57 7.35 -11.26
N ALA A 60 1.13 8.53 -11.09
CA ALA A 60 0.50 9.79 -11.47
C ALA A 60 1.13 10.30 -12.78
N GLY A 61 0.29 10.47 -13.80
CA GLY A 61 0.74 10.61 -15.18
C GLY A 61 1.54 9.38 -15.61
N ASP A 62 2.72 9.60 -16.19
CA ASP A 62 3.57 8.53 -16.72
C ASP A 62 4.94 8.44 -16.03
N LYS A 63 5.15 9.18 -14.92
CA LYS A 63 6.49 9.34 -14.34
C LYS A 63 6.57 9.25 -12.82
N HIS A 64 5.53 9.64 -12.10
CA HIS A 64 5.59 9.73 -10.64
C HIS A 64 5.02 8.48 -9.99
N ILE A 65 5.82 7.81 -9.17
CA ILE A 65 5.32 6.72 -8.32
C ILE A 65 4.92 7.30 -6.97
N VAL A 66 3.72 6.96 -6.53
CA VAL A 66 3.20 7.36 -5.23
C VAL A 66 2.79 6.11 -4.47
N VAL A 67 3.32 5.96 -3.25
CA VAL A 67 2.92 4.87 -2.36
C VAL A 67 2.18 5.45 -1.17
N ILE A 68 1.06 4.85 -0.83
CA ILE A 68 0.19 5.28 0.26
C ILE A 68 0.01 4.12 1.22
N ALA A 69 0.20 4.38 2.50
CA ALA A 69 0.00 3.39 3.54
C ALA A 69 -0.83 3.94 4.69
N ALA A 70 -1.59 3.05 5.31
CA ALA A 70 -2.19 3.31 6.61
C ALA A 70 -1.17 2.95 7.70
N HIS A 71 -0.96 3.85 8.64
CA HIS A 71 -0.06 3.69 9.78
C HIS A 71 -0.84 3.92 11.07
N GLY A 72 -0.91 2.92 11.95
CA GLY A 72 -1.53 3.08 13.27
C GLY A 72 -0.60 3.82 14.22
N LYS A 73 -1.12 4.80 14.98
CA LYS A 73 -0.31 5.56 15.97
C LYS A 73 0.17 4.72 17.15
N GLU A 74 -0.57 3.66 17.48
CA GLU A 74 -0.30 2.76 18.60
C GLU A 74 -0.17 1.29 18.16
N ALA A 75 -0.09 1.05 16.85
CA ALA A 75 -0.01 -0.31 16.32
C ALA A 75 1.39 -0.89 16.58
N ASP A 76 1.48 -1.75 17.59
CA ASP A 76 2.59 -2.68 17.70
C ASP A 76 2.52 -3.65 16.51
N LEU A 77 3.24 -3.32 15.44
CA LEU A 77 3.39 -4.14 14.24
C LEU A 77 4.14 -5.46 14.51
N SER A 78 4.56 -5.73 15.75
CA SER A 78 5.38 -6.89 16.12
C SER A 78 4.62 -8.23 16.12
N THR A 79 3.28 -8.24 16.12
CA THR A 79 2.53 -9.49 16.36
C THR A 79 2.00 -10.19 15.12
N SER A 80 1.94 -9.54 13.94
CA SER A 80 1.71 -10.21 12.64
C SER A 80 1.88 -9.25 11.45
N PRO A 81 2.63 -9.61 10.38
CA PRO A 81 2.72 -8.79 9.17
C PRO A 81 1.35 -8.65 8.49
N GLY A 82 0.85 -7.42 8.37
CA GLY A 82 -0.35 -7.10 7.59
C GLY A 82 -1.67 -7.09 8.36
N VAL A 83 -1.68 -7.39 9.67
CA VAL A 83 -2.87 -7.22 10.51
C VAL A 83 -2.57 -6.12 11.52
N VAL A 84 -2.97 -4.89 11.19
CA VAL A 84 -3.20 -3.90 12.23
C VAL A 84 -4.47 -4.36 12.93
N GLU A 85 -4.36 -5.08 14.06
CA GLU A 85 -5.47 -5.21 15.00
C GLU A 85 -5.71 -3.81 15.58
N GLY A 86 -6.29 -2.95 14.75
CA GLY A 86 -6.34 -1.52 14.97
C GLY A 86 -7.23 -1.22 16.15
N LYS A 87 -6.61 -0.97 17.29
CA LYS A 87 -7.18 -0.06 18.29
C LYS A 87 -6.49 1.28 18.05
N GLY A 88 -7.29 2.35 17.93
CA GLY A 88 -6.79 3.71 17.91
C GLY A 88 -6.66 4.36 16.53
N ALA A 89 -6.06 5.54 16.55
CA ALA A 89 -5.98 6.44 15.41
C ALA A 89 -5.07 5.91 14.29
N VAL A 90 -5.44 6.18 13.05
CA VAL A 90 -4.69 5.84 11.84
C VAL A 90 -4.31 7.09 11.07
N GLU A 91 -3.09 7.14 10.57
CA GLU A 91 -2.63 8.14 9.61
C GLU A 91 -2.51 7.50 8.23
N LEU A 92 -2.96 8.21 7.20
CA LEU A 92 -2.57 7.92 5.83
C LEU A 92 -1.27 8.67 5.55
N ARG A 93 -0.23 7.92 5.22
CA ARG A 93 1.10 8.43 4.89
C ARG A 93 1.40 8.18 3.42
N VAL A 94 2.11 9.12 2.81
CA VAL A 94 2.52 9.06 1.41
C VAL A 94 4.04 9.08 1.28
N TRP A 95 4.53 8.33 0.30
CA TRP A 95 5.88 8.38 -0.22
C TRP A 95 5.83 8.67 -1.71
N HIS A 96 6.76 9.48 -2.19
CA HIS A 96 6.89 9.85 -3.59
C HIS A 96 8.23 9.35 -4.11
N ARG A 97 8.23 8.69 -5.27
CA ARG A 97 9.46 8.46 -6.03
C ARG A 97 9.64 9.60 -7.01
N LEU A 98 10.73 10.33 -6.86
CA LEU A 98 11.11 11.44 -7.70
C LEU A 98 11.65 10.94 -9.05
N ALA A 99 11.79 11.87 -10.00
CA ALA A 99 12.28 11.57 -11.36
C ALA A 99 13.73 11.04 -11.38
N ASP A 100 14.54 11.39 -10.37
CA ASP A 100 15.90 10.88 -10.19
C ASP A 100 15.95 9.48 -9.56
N GLY A 101 14.79 8.92 -9.21
CA GLY A 101 14.62 7.62 -8.58
C GLY A 101 14.75 7.62 -7.05
N GLN A 102 14.97 8.77 -6.41
CA GLN A 102 14.96 8.87 -4.96
C GLN A 102 13.54 8.83 -4.41
N TRP A 103 13.42 8.38 -3.16
CA TRP A 103 12.17 8.35 -2.43
C TRP A 103 12.11 9.48 -1.40
N GLU A 104 11.01 10.22 -1.39
CA GLU A 104 10.66 11.21 -0.37
C GLU A 104 9.49 10.70 0.49
N GLY A 105 9.49 11.11 1.76
CA GLY A 105 8.45 10.79 2.74
C GLY A 105 8.99 10.09 4.00
N PRO A 106 8.11 9.58 4.86
CA PRO A 106 6.66 9.69 4.77
C PRO A 106 6.15 11.11 5.07
N ALA A 107 5.14 11.57 4.33
CA ALA A 107 4.32 12.72 4.71
C ALA A 107 2.91 12.27 5.10
N THR A 108 2.35 12.82 6.18
CA THR A 108 0.96 12.54 6.58
C THR A 108 -0.01 13.37 5.74
N VAL A 109 -0.94 12.71 5.06
CA VAL A 109 -1.92 13.36 4.16
C VAL A 109 -3.34 13.33 4.71
N ALA A 110 -3.63 12.42 5.64
CA ALA A 110 -4.88 12.39 6.39
C ALA A 110 -4.69 11.64 7.71
N ALA A 111 -5.60 11.87 8.65
CA ALA A 111 -5.67 11.12 9.89
C ALA A 111 -7.13 10.82 10.24
N GLU A 112 -7.35 9.65 10.83
CA GLU A 112 -8.63 9.21 11.38
C GLU A 112 -8.46 8.88 12.86
N PRO A 113 -9.37 9.33 13.74
CA PRO A 113 -9.30 9.00 15.16
C PRO A 113 -9.66 7.54 15.44
N ILE A 114 -10.23 6.84 14.45
CA ILE A 114 -10.59 5.43 14.51
C ILE A 114 -9.86 4.64 13.42
N PRO A 115 -9.71 3.32 13.59
CA PRO A 115 -9.13 2.47 12.57
C PRO A 115 -9.93 2.52 11.26
N LEU A 116 -9.24 2.33 10.13
CA LEU A 116 -9.92 2.08 8.86
C LEU A 116 -10.70 0.77 8.97
N ALA A 117 -11.94 0.76 8.50
CA ALA A 117 -12.79 -0.41 8.62
C ALA A 117 -12.15 -1.60 7.89
N SER A 118 -11.95 -2.71 8.61
CA SER A 118 -11.71 -4.03 8.02
C SER A 118 -13.05 -4.77 8.05
N PRO A 119 -13.67 -5.05 6.89
CA PRO A 119 -15.06 -5.50 6.85
C PRO A 119 -15.29 -6.86 7.53
N ASP A 120 -14.26 -7.69 7.75
CA ASP A 120 -14.40 -8.92 8.50
C ASP A 120 -13.10 -9.30 9.21
N ASN A 121 -13.21 -9.70 10.48
CA ASN A 121 -12.14 -10.21 11.35
C ASN A 121 -11.57 -11.56 10.87
N ARG A 122 -11.78 -11.91 9.60
CA ARG A 122 -11.48 -13.20 8.99
C ARG A 122 -10.71 -12.97 7.71
N TRP A 123 -9.40 -12.87 7.89
CA TRP A 123 -8.40 -13.04 6.85
C TRP A 123 -8.41 -11.94 5.77
N TYR A 124 -7.21 -11.52 5.39
CA TYR A 124 -6.90 -10.46 4.41
C TYR A 124 -7.05 -9.05 4.95
N ALA A 125 -6.03 -8.63 5.72
CA ALA A 125 -5.04 -7.57 5.41
C ALA A 125 -5.26 -6.67 4.17
N ARG A 126 -6.50 -6.40 3.78
CA ARG A 126 -6.82 -5.44 2.73
C ARG A 126 -6.96 -4.12 3.44
N PRO A 127 -6.11 -3.12 3.14
CA PRO A 127 -6.29 -1.81 3.69
C PRO A 127 -7.73 -1.34 3.46
N GLY A 128 -8.37 -0.76 4.47
CA GLY A 128 -9.69 -0.12 4.36
C GLY A 128 -9.69 1.15 3.51
N PHE A 129 -8.70 1.28 2.61
CA PHE A 129 -8.54 2.32 1.63
C PHE A 129 -8.15 1.74 0.26
N VAL A 130 -8.50 2.49 -0.77
CA VAL A 130 -8.18 2.22 -2.17
C VAL A 130 -7.43 3.42 -2.75
N VAL A 131 -6.52 3.10 -3.66
CA VAL A 131 -5.79 4.07 -4.46
C VAL A 131 -5.93 3.63 -5.91
N GLN A 132 -6.18 4.56 -6.82
CA GLN A 132 -6.20 4.22 -8.24
C GLN A 132 -4.79 3.83 -8.68
N PRO A 133 -4.58 2.73 -9.42
CA PRO A 133 -3.26 2.37 -9.92
C PRO A 133 -2.67 3.42 -10.88
N TYR A 134 -3.53 4.11 -11.62
CA TYR A 134 -3.15 5.15 -12.57
C TYR A 134 -4.01 6.38 -12.34
N ALA A 135 -3.36 7.53 -12.20
CA ALA A 135 -3.97 8.79 -11.82
C ALA A 135 -3.52 9.93 -12.74
N PRO A 136 -4.25 11.07 -12.76
CA PRO A 136 -3.80 12.27 -13.47
C PRO A 136 -2.41 12.74 -12.99
N PRO A 137 -1.66 13.51 -13.81
CA PRO A 137 -0.29 13.92 -13.47
C PRO A 137 -0.14 14.71 -12.17
N ASN A 138 -1.19 15.43 -11.75
CA ASN A 138 -1.13 16.40 -10.66
C ASN A 138 -1.65 15.89 -9.31
N PHE A 139 -2.35 14.75 -9.28
CA PHE A 139 -2.81 14.18 -8.00
C PHE A 139 -3.13 12.68 -8.10
N VAL A 140 -3.02 12.00 -6.96
CA VAL A 140 -3.48 10.63 -6.77
C VAL A 140 -4.77 10.61 -5.94
N PRO A 141 -5.88 10.05 -6.46
CA PRO A 141 -7.10 9.90 -5.69
C PRO A 141 -6.99 8.74 -4.70
N VAL A 142 -7.35 9.03 -3.46
CA VAL A 142 -7.42 8.07 -2.36
C VAL A 142 -8.84 8.05 -1.84
N ALA A 143 -9.41 6.87 -1.63
CA ALA A 143 -10.70 6.74 -0.97
C ALA A 143 -10.62 5.70 0.14
N TRP A 144 -11.33 5.93 1.24
CA TRP A 144 -11.35 4.99 2.37
C TRP A 144 -12.69 5.02 3.08
N THR A 145 -13.01 3.90 3.72
CA THR A 145 -14.19 3.79 4.58
C THR A 145 -13.81 4.12 6.01
N CYS A 146 -14.50 5.07 6.62
CA CYS A 146 -14.37 5.41 8.02
C CYS A 146 -15.73 5.23 8.70
N GLY A 147 -15.78 4.41 9.76
CA GLY A 147 -17.03 4.00 10.38
C GLY A 147 -17.89 3.10 9.48
N ARG A 148 -19.18 2.93 9.82
CA ARG A 148 -20.04 1.91 9.18
C ARG A 148 -20.58 2.28 7.79
N ASN A 149 -20.66 3.56 7.39
CA ASN A 149 -21.43 3.97 6.20
C ASN A 149 -20.85 5.17 5.39
N TRP A 150 -19.62 5.61 5.65
CA TRP A 150 -19.08 6.81 4.99
C TRP A 150 -17.82 6.47 4.20
N VAL A 151 -17.78 6.93 2.94
CA VAL A 151 -16.58 6.94 2.10
C VAL A 151 -16.01 8.34 2.09
N LYS A 152 -14.75 8.47 2.49
CA LYS A 152 -13.98 9.71 2.37
C LYS A 152 -13.09 9.62 1.13
N VAL A 153 -12.84 10.77 0.51
CA VAL A 153 -11.98 10.89 -0.67
C VAL A 153 -11.01 12.04 -0.46
N LEU A 154 -9.75 11.83 -0.85
CA LEU A 154 -8.68 12.81 -0.81
C LEU A 154 -7.97 12.85 -2.16
N ARG A 155 -7.55 14.04 -2.58
CA ARG A 155 -6.58 14.23 -3.67
C ARG A 155 -5.21 14.44 -3.04
N VAL A 156 -4.32 13.47 -3.17
CA VAL A 156 -2.94 13.61 -2.73
C VAL A 156 -2.17 14.32 -3.85
N PRO A 157 -1.65 15.53 -3.62
CA PRO A 157 -0.94 16.27 -4.66
C PRO A 157 0.34 15.54 -5.05
N VAL A 158 0.69 15.63 -6.33
CA VAL A 158 1.98 15.20 -6.87
C VAL A 158 2.65 16.45 -7.40
N ALA A 159 3.77 16.83 -6.79
CA ALA A 159 4.54 17.99 -7.24
C ALA A 159 5.14 17.72 -8.63
N GLU A 160 5.22 18.76 -9.47
CA GLU A 160 5.88 18.70 -10.78
C GLU A 160 7.41 18.61 -10.66
#